data_AF-A0A284R8U3-F1
#
_entry.id   AF-A0A284R8U3-F1
#
_cell.length_a   1.000
_cell.length_b   1.000
_cell.length_c   1.000
_cell.angle_alpha   90.00
_cell.angle_beta   90.00
_cell.angle_gamma   90.00
#
_symmetry.space_group_name_H-M   'P 1'
#
loop_
_entity.id
_entity.type
_entity.pdbx_description
1 polymer ?
#
loop_
_entity_poly.entity_id
_entity_poly.type
_entity_poly.pdbx_seq_one_letter_code
_entity_poly.pdbx_strand_id
1 'polypeptide(L)'
;MSDLHFSIVKGVDVIDSHVAACTDLFGAHYGIWSSRAAEQNPLLKPDRHWVNNIDLDFIRHNAPGMLSATTVDYLKNAQLRGSLFEEQPVAGTVSSIDTQFYVDRGEPLAALEAHIASSGSWPLGELLEGHEFLIVVKVSSF
;
A
#
# COMPACT_ATOMS: atom_id res chain seq x y z
N MET A 1 -14.21 7.15 -17.14
CA MET A 1 -12.97 6.94 -16.35
C MET A 1 -12.30 8.30 -16.25
N SER A 2 -11.96 8.77 -15.05
CA SER A 2 -11.22 10.03 -14.88
C SER A 2 -9.74 9.74 -15.10
N ASP A 3 -9.11 10.38 -16.08
CA ASP A 3 -7.69 10.26 -16.31
C ASP A 3 -6.91 10.74 -15.08
N LEU A 4 -6.00 9.91 -14.56
CA LEU A 4 -5.07 10.36 -13.54
C LEU A 4 -4.00 11.23 -14.17
N HIS A 5 -3.78 12.38 -13.56
CA HIS A 5 -2.73 13.30 -13.92
C HIS A 5 -1.68 13.29 -12.82
N PHE A 6 -0.46 12.85 -13.13
CA PHE A 6 0.68 12.95 -12.23
C PHE A 6 1.74 13.87 -12.84
N SER A 7 2.47 14.57 -11.99
CA SER A 7 3.56 15.46 -12.38
C SER A 7 4.84 15.02 -11.70
N ILE A 8 5.89 14.83 -12.51
CA ILE A 8 7.24 14.56 -11.99
C ILE A 8 7.90 15.90 -11.67
N VAL A 9 8.28 16.08 -10.40
CA VAL A 9 8.98 17.27 -9.92
C VAL A 9 10.45 16.90 -9.71
N LYS A 10 11.38 17.67 -10.28
CA LYS A 10 12.81 17.48 -10.02
C LYS A 10 13.13 17.93 -8.60
N GLY A 11 14.13 17.32 -7.96
CA GLY A 11 14.48 17.63 -6.57
C GLY A 11 14.71 19.12 -6.26
N VAL A 12 15.28 19.87 -7.21
CA VAL A 12 15.49 21.33 -7.08
C VAL A 12 14.20 22.14 -7.12
N ASP A 13 13.13 21.58 -7.69
CA ASP A 13 11.82 22.21 -7.85
C ASP A 13 10.84 21.77 -6.75
N VAL A 14 11.30 20.99 -5.75
CA VAL A 14 10.50 20.61 -4.59
C VAL A 14 10.40 21.81 -3.64
N ILE A 15 9.19 22.34 -3.51
CA ILE A 15 8.86 23.45 -2.59
C ILE A 15 8.09 22.94 -1.37
N ASP A 16 8.02 23.76 -0.33
CA ASP A 16 7.39 23.40 0.96
C ASP A 16 5.94 22.91 0.81
N SER A 17 5.17 23.42 -0.15
CA SER A 17 3.80 22.96 -0.39
C SER A 17 3.75 21.53 -0.94
N HIS A 18 4.75 21.08 -1.70
CA HIS A 18 4.85 19.68 -2.12
C HIS A 18 5.13 18.80 -0.90
N VAL A 19 6.04 19.22 -0.03
CA VAL A 19 6.39 18.48 1.19
C VAL A 19 5.20 18.43 2.15
N ALA A 20 4.48 19.54 2.32
CA ALA A 20 3.26 19.61 3.12
C ALA A 20 2.18 18.69 2.57
N ALA A 21 1.90 18.73 1.26
CA ALA A 21 0.94 17.84 0.63
C ALA A 21 1.32 16.36 0.79
N CYS A 22 2.61 16.02 0.61
CA CYS A 22 3.10 14.66 0.85
C CYS A 22 2.98 14.26 2.32
N THR A 23 3.23 15.19 3.25
CA THR A 23 3.11 14.96 4.71
C THR A 23 1.67 14.77 5.11
N ASP A 24 0.75 15.57 4.58
CA ASP A 24 -0.68 15.45 4.82
C ASP A 24 -1.21 14.14 4.24
N LEU A 25 -0.78 13.77 3.04
CA LEU A 25 -1.16 12.51 2.40
C LEU A 25 -0.59 11.31 3.17
N PHE A 26 0.66 11.39 3.61
CA PHE A 26 1.28 10.38 4.48
C PHE A 26 0.54 10.31 5.81
N GLY A 27 0.37 11.40 6.56
CA GLY A 27 -0.36 11.39 7.83
C GLY A 27 -1.84 11.01 7.67
N ALA A 28 -2.43 11.26 6.51
CA ALA A 28 -3.81 10.93 6.24
C ALA A 28 -4.02 9.44 5.94
N HIS A 29 -3.05 8.77 5.30
CA HIS A 29 -3.20 7.43 4.73
C HIS A 29 -2.16 6.40 5.22
N TYR A 30 -1.07 6.85 5.84
CA TYR A 30 0.03 6.07 6.41
C TYR A 30 0.26 6.44 7.90
N GLY A 31 0.61 5.45 8.71
CA GLY A 31 0.85 5.60 10.15
C GLY A 31 1.39 4.30 10.73
N ILE A 32 1.70 4.27 12.04
CA ILE A 32 2.03 3.02 12.73
C ILE A 32 0.73 2.32 13.09
N TRP A 33 0.50 1.14 12.53
CA TRP A 33 -0.66 0.30 12.83
C TRP A 33 -0.20 -0.74 13.85
N SER A 34 -0.58 -0.56 15.11
CA SER A 34 -0.26 -1.50 16.20
C SER A 34 -1.52 -1.90 16.94
N SER A 35 -1.56 -3.10 17.51
CA SER A 35 -2.61 -3.53 18.44
C SER A 35 -2.69 -2.63 19.69
N ARG A 36 -1.61 -1.89 19.98
CA ARG A 36 -1.49 -0.90 21.07
C ARG A 36 -1.71 0.54 20.60
N ALA A 37 -2.03 0.75 19.31
CA ALA A 37 -2.21 2.08 18.73
C ALA A 37 -3.27 2.92 19.47
N ALA A 38 -4.37 2.28 19.87
CA ALA A 38 -5.44 2.95 20.60
C ALA A 38 -5.02 3.45 22.01
N GLU A 39 -3.94 2.93 22.58
CA GLU A 39 -3.47 3.27 23.93
C GLU A 39 -2.37 4.35 23.95
N GLN A 40 -1.65 4.55 22.84
CA GLN A 40 -0.37 5.27 22.86
C GLN A 40 -0.34 6.61 22.11
N ASN A 41 -1.27 6.90 21.19
CA ASN A 41 -1.25 8.19 20.49
C ASN A 41 -2.62 8.57 19.90
N PRO A 42 -3.24 9.71 20.30
CA PRO A 42 -4.52 10.19 19.78
C PRO A 42 -4.50 10.60 18.30
N LEU A 43 -3.32 10.66 17.66
CA LEU A 43 -3.18 10.84 16.20
C LEU A 43 -3.36 9.52 15.41
N LEU A 44 -3.53 8.38 16.10
CA LEU A 44 -3.71 7.09 15.46
C LEU A 44 -5.17 6.91 15.03
N LYS A 45 -5.36 6.76 13.72
CA LYS A 45 -6.68 6.85 13.09
C LYS A 45 -7.53 5.60 13.40
N PRO A 46 -8.77 5.78 13.90
CA PRO A 46 -9.68 4.67 14.18
C PRO A 46 -10.33 4.09 12.90
N ASP A 47 -10.26 4.79 11.78
CA ASP A 47 -10.99 4.41 10.56
C ASP A 47 -10.22 3.36 9.75
N ARG A 48 -10.69 2.11 9.86
CA ARG A 48 -10.24 0.95 9.09
C ARG A 48 -11.15 0.64 7.89
N HIS A 49 -12.18 1.44 7.62
CA HIS A 49 -13.17 1.16 6.58
C HIS A 49 -12.60 1.24 5.17
N TRP A 50 -11.57 2.07 4.96
CA TRP A 50 -10.94 2.20 3.65
C TRP A 50 -10.31 0.88 3.17
N VAL A 51 -9.83 0.03 4.10
CA VAL A 51 -9.23 -1.28 3.79
C VAL A 51 -10.24 -2.18 3.10
N ASN A 52 -11.53 -2.08 3.46
CA ASN A 52 -12.59 -2.86 2.82
C ASN A 52 -13.01 -2.28 1.45
N ASN A 53 -12.58 -1.06 1.12
CA ASN A 53 -12.92 -0.36 -0.12
C ASN A 53 -11.71 -0.19 -1.06
N ILE A 54 -10.72 -1.08 -0.95
CA ILE A 54 -9.56 -1.07 -1.85
C ILE A 54 -10.01 -1.43 -3.27
N ASP A 55 -9.72 -0.55 -4.23
CA ASP A 55 -10.03 -0.74 -5.64
C ASP A 55 -8.98 -1.64 -6.31
N LEU A 56 -9.26 -2.94 -6.33
CA LEU A 56 -8.37 -3.96 -6.89
C LEU A 56 -8.17 -3.81 -8.41
N ASP A 57 -9.20 -3.35 -9.13
CA ASP A 57 -9.09 -3.11 -10.56
C ASP A 57 -8.17 -1.91 -10.82
N PHE A 58 -8.27 -0.86 -10.02
CA PHE A 58 -7.36 0.27 -10.10
C PHE A 58 -5.91 -0.15 -9.87
N ILE A 59 -5.65 -1.00 -8.88
CA ILE A 59 -4.31 -1.55 -8.63
C ILE A 59 -3.82 -2.34 -9.84
N ARG A 60 -4.61 -3.30 -10.33
CA ARG A 60 -4.26 -4.14 -11.48
C ARG A 60 -3.82 -3.32 -12.69
N HIS A 61 -4.57 -2.27 -13.02
CA HIS A 61 -4.31 -1.46 -14.20
C HIS A 61 -3.11 -0.50 -14.06
N ASN A 62 -2.84 0.02 -12.86
CA ASN A 62 -1.88 1.12 -12.68
C ASN A 62 -0.53 0.67 -12.09
N ALA A 63 -0.52 -0.36 -11.24
CA ALA A 63 0.70 -0.81 -10.55
C ALA A 63 1.89 -1.11 -11.49
N PRO A 64 1.72 -1.84 -12.62
CA PRO A 64 2.84 -2.12 -13.53
C PRO A 64 3.45 -0.85 -14.11
N GLY A 65 2.62 0.10 -14.53
CA GLY A 65 3.06 1.39 -15.05
C GLY A 65 3.84 2.20 -14.01
N MET A 66 3.32 2.27 -12.78
CA MET A 66 3.97 2.98 -11.68
C MET A 66 5.33 2.40 -11.29
N LEU A 67 5.45 1.06 -11.19
CA LEU A 67 6.71 0.41 -10.89
C LEU A 67 7.73 0.59 -12.02
N SER A 68 7.32 0.50 -13.28
CA SER A 68 8.25 0.74 -14.39
C SER A 68 8.77 2.19 -14.46
N ALA A 69 7.96 3.15 -14.01
CA ALA A 69 8.31 4.57 -13.99
C ALA A 69 9.09 5.01 -12.73
N THR A 70 9.18 4.17 -11.71
CA THR A 70 9.84 4.52 -10.45
C THR A 70 11.36 4.71 -10.63
N THR A 71 11.93 5.65 -9.89
CA THR A 71 13.38 5.85 -9.78
C THR A 71 14.00 5.06 -8.63
N VAL A 72 13.20 4.31 -7.87
CA VAL A 72 13.66 3.51 -6.73
C VAL A 72 14.04 2.12 -7.21
N ASP A 73 15.34 1.82 -7.25
CA ASP A 73 15.87 0.63 -7.92
C ASP A 73 15.29 -0.70 -7.42
N TYR A 74 15.06 -0.84 -6.11
CA TYR A 74 14.50 -2.09 -5.57
C TYR A 74 13.03 -2.27 -5.94
N LEU A 75 12.25 -1.18 -6.06
CA LEU A 75 10.87 -1.25 -6.54
C LEU A 75 10.81 -1.46 -8.05
N LYS A 76 11.70 -0.81 -8.79
CA LYS A 76 11.76 -0.87 -10.26
C LYS A 76 11.96 -2.28 -10.79
N ASN A 77 12.75 -3.07 -10.07
CA ASN A 77 13.09 -4.45 -10.44
C ASN A 77 12.29 -5.51 -9.68
N ALA A 78 11.45 -5.10 -8.72
CA ALA A 78 10.64 -6.03 -7.96
C ALA A 78 9.50 -6.60 -8.81
N GLN A 79 9.14 -7.86 -8.54
CA GLN A 79 8.12 -8.56 -9.30
C GLN A 79 6.74 -8.31 -8.69
N LEU A 80 5.76 -7.97 -9.52
CA LEU A 80 4.36 -7.98 -9.13
C LEU A 80 3.88 -9.43 -9.00
N ARG A 81 3.24 -9.76 -7.87
CA ARG A 81 2.81 -11.12 -7.52
C ARG A 81 1.36 -11.15 -7.05
N GLY A 82 0.70 -12.28 -7.27
CA GLY A 82 -0.70 -12.50 -6.90
C GLY A 82 -1.68 -12.43 -8.07
N SER A 83 -2.94 -12.79 -7.78
CA SER A 83 -4.01 -12.96 -8.78
C SER A 83 -4.38 -11.69 -9.56
N LEU A 84 -3.94 -10.51 -9.11
CA LEU A 84 -4.06 -9.30 -9.91
C LEU A 84 -3.12 -9.27 -11.12
N PHE A 85 -1.97 -9.94 -11.01
CA PHE A 85 -0.85 -9.80 -11.95
C PHE A 85 -0.43 -11.13 -12.60
N GLU A 86 -0.83 -12.27 -12.02
CA GLU A 86 -0.43 -13.61 -12.45
C GLU A 86 -1.66 -14.50 -12.72
N GLU A 87 -1.60 -15.36 -13.75
CA GLU A 87 -2.66 -16.33 -14.05
C GLU A 87 -2.73 -17.48 -13.02
N GLN A 88 -1.59 -17.85 -12.43
CA GLN A 88 -1.46 -18.93 -11.47
C GLN A 88 -0.71 -18.45 -10.22
N PRO A 89 -1.38 -17.66 -9.35
CA PRO A 89 -0.76 -17.11 -8.16
C PRO A 89 -0.53 -18.20 -7.10
N VAL A 90 0.54 -18.02 -6.33
CA VAL A 90 0.85 -18.89 -5.18
C VAL A 90 -0.04 -18.51 -4.00
N ALA A 91 -0.51 -19.51 -3.25
CA ALA A 91 -1.09 -19.39 -1.91
C ALA A 91 -2.17 -18.30 -1.73
N GLY A 92 -3.07 -18.09 -2.70
CA GLY A 92 -4.18 -17.13 -2.52
C GLY A 92 -3.75 -15.67 -2.39
N THR A 93 -2.50 -15.33 -2.70
CA THR A 93 -2.04 -13.94 -2.79
C THR A 93 -2.80 -13.20 -3.88
N VAL A 94 -3.29 -11.99 -3.58
CA VAL A 94 -4.04 -11.17 -4.54
C VAL A 94 -3.17 -10.04 -5.08
N SER A 95 -2.61 -9.19 -4.21
CA SER A 95 -1.80 -8.03 -4.60
C SER A 95 -0.56 -7.88 -3.71
N SER A 96 0.59 -8.29 -4.24
CA SER A 96 1.87 -8.14 -3.55
C SER A 96 3.01 -7.83 -4.51
N ILE A 97 4.16 -7.51 -3.92
CA ILE A 97 5.41 -7.26 -4.62
C ILE A 97 6.55 -8.03 -3.93
N ASP A 98 7.38 -8.70 -4.73
CA ASP A 98 8.56 -9.43 -4.27
C ASP A 98 9.73 -8.46 -4.12
N THR A 99 9.89 -7.92 -2.92
CA THR A 99 10.95 -6.95 -2.60
C THR A 99 12.17 -7.61 -1.97
N GLN A 100 12.11 -8.92 -1.70
CA GLN A 100 13.13 -9.69 -1.00
C GLN A 100 13.52 -9.09 0.36
N PHE A 101 12.61 -8.33 0.99
CA PHE A 101 12.82 -7.81 2.34
C PHE A 101 12.29 -8.80 3.38
N TYR A 102 13.21 -9.29 4.19
CA TYR A 102 12.94 -10.22 5.28
C TYR A 102 12.98 -9.45 6.59
N VAL A 103 11.82 -9.02 7.06
CA VAL A 103 11.62 -8.38 8.36
C VAL A 103 10.82 -9.31 9.28
N ASP A 104 10.95 -9.16 10.59
CA ASP A 104 10.06 -9.83 11.53
C ASP A 104 8.64 -9.29 11.34
N ARG A 105 7.71 -10.17 10.98
CA ARG A 105 6.30 -9.84 10.70
C ARG A 105 5.36 -10.29 11.80
N GLY A 106 5.85 -10.72 12.96
CA GLY A 106 5.00 -11.21 14.05
C GLY A 106 3.94 -10.20 14.50
N GLU A 107 4.34 -8.96 14.82
CA GLU A 107 3.38 -7.92 15.22
C GLU A 107 2.44 -7.50 14.06
N PRO A 108 2.94 -7.21 12.84
CA PRO A 108 2.08 -6.89 11.70
C PRO A 108 1.07 -8.00 11.34
N LEU A 109 1.48 -9.27 11.37
CA LEU A 109 0.59 -10.40 11.09
C LEU A 109 -0.47 -10.56 12.17
N ALA A 110 -0.10 -10.44 13.45
CA ALA A 110 -1.09 -10.47 14.54
C ALA A 110 -2.11 -9.33 14.43
N ALA A 111 -1.68 -8.14 14.00
CA ALA A 111 -2.58 -7.02 13.73
C ALA A 111 -3.53 -7.30 12.54
N LEU A 112 -3.02 -7.94 11.48
CA LEU A 112 -3.83 -8.35 10.33
C LEU A 112 -4.85 -9.43 10.71
N GLU A 113 -4.45 -10.45 11.47
CA GLU A 113 -5.34 -11.49 11.99
C GLU A 113 -6.47 -10.89 12.84
N ALA A 114 -6.12 -9.96 13.74
CA ALA A 114 -7.12 -9.25 14.55
C ALA A 114 -8.06 -8.40 13.69
N HIS A 115 -7.54 -7.77 12.62
CA HIS A 115 -8.38 -7.05 11.66
C HIS A 115 -9.36 -8.00 10.99
N ILE A 116 -8.89 -9.09 10.37
CA ILE A 116 -9.72 -10.09 9.68
C ILE A 116 -10.79 -10.64 10.62
N ALA A 117 -10.43 -10.95 11.87
CA ALA A 117 -11.38 -11.42 12.87
C ALA A 117 -12.50 -10.40 13.19
N SER A 118 -12.20 -9.10 13.08
CA SER A 118 -13.14 -8.01 13.36
C SER A 118 -13.94 -7.51 12.14
N SER A 119 -13.34 -7.50 10.95
CA SER A 119 -13.91 -6.96 9.71
C SER A 119 -14.47 -8.03 8.79
N GLY A 120 -14.07 -9.29 8.98
CA GLY A 120 -14.50 -10.45 8.19
C GLY A 120 -13.79 -10.59 6.84
N SER A 121 -12.93 -9.65 6.44
CA SER A 121 -12.26 -9.70 5.14
C SER A 121 -10.91 -8.98 5.09
N TRP A 122 -10.03 -9.50 4.25
CA TRP A 122 -8.82 -8.82 3.80
C TRP A 122 -8.66 -9.01 2.28
N PRO A 123 -8.74 -7.94 1.47
CA PRO A 123 -8.86 -8.09 0.02
C PRO A 123 -7.53 -8.38 -0.70
N LEU A 124 -6.38 -8.22 -0.03
CA LEU A 124 -5.06 -8.38 -0.67
C LEU A 124 -4.52 -9.83 -0.60
N GLY A 125 -5.26 -10.73 0.05
CA GLY A 125 -4.93 -12.15 0.14
C GLY A 125 -3.79 -12.43 1.12
N GLU A 126 -3.14 -13.58 0.94
CA GLU A 126 -2.02 -14.01 1.80
C GLU A 126 -0.70 -13.31 1.43
N LEU A 127 0.18 -13.14 2.42
CA LEU A 127 1.49 -12.53 2.25
C LEU A 127 2.62 -13.57 2.34
N LEU A 128 3.29 -13.80 1.21
CA LEU A 128 4.47 -14.68 1.15
C LEU A 128 5.69 -14.07 1.85
N GLU A 129 6.64 -14.90 2.27
CA GLU A 129 7.92 -14.44 2.78
C GLU A 129 8.75 -13.67 1.75
N GLY A 130 9.43 -12.61 2.20
CA GLY A 130 10.14 -11.68 1.32
C GLY A 130 9.25 -10.74 0.50
N HIS A 131 7.92 -10.87 0.60
CA HIS A 131 6.96 -10.03 -0.12
C HIS A 131 6.32 -8.98 0.78
N GLU A 132 5.85 -7.92 0.16
CA GLU A 132 5.05 -6.85 0.76
C GLU A 132 3.71 -6.70 0.05
N PHE A 133 2.66 -6.35 0.78
CA PHE A 133 1.37 -6.02 0.15
C PHE A 133 1.51 -4.78 -0.72
N LEU A 134 0.88 -4.80 -1.89
CA LEU A 134 0.86 -3.65 -2.78
C LEU A 134 -0.53 -3.02 -2.81
N ILE A 135 -0.59 -1.74 -2.49
CA ILE A 135 -1.79 -0.90 -2.61
C ILE A 135 -1.45 0.29 -3.50
N VAL A 136 -2.36 0.61 -4.41
CA VAL A 136 -2.33 1.85 -5.21
C VAL A 136 -3.64 2.56 -4.94
N VAL A 137 -3.56 3.78 -4.43
CA VAL A 137 -4.74 4.59 -4.11
C VAL A 137 -4.90 5.72 -5.11
N LYS A 138 -6.15 6.00 -5.50
CA LYS A 138 -6.48 7.21 -6.24
C LYS A 138 -6.47 8.38 -5.26
N VAL A 139 -5.67 9.39 -5.56
CA VAL A 139 -5.74 10.67 -4.86
C VAL A 139 -6.74 11.55 -5.60
N SER A 140 -7.81 11.98 -4.93
CA SER A 140 -8.69 13.01 -5.46
C SER A 140 -7.89 14.31 -5.58
N SER A 141 -7.94 14.95 -6.74
CA SER A 141 -7.22 16.19 -7.03
C SER A 141 -7.41 17.25 -5.94
N PHE A 142 -6.34 18.00 -5.67
CA PHE A 142 -6.33 19.20 -4.83
C PHE A 142 -7.28 20.29 -5.35
#